data_AF-A0A8B7WIU8-F1
#
_entry.id   AF-A0A8B7WIU8-F1
#
_cell.length_a   1.000
_cell.length_b   1.000
_cell.length_c   1.000
_cell.angle_alpha   90.00
_cell.angle_beta   90.00
_cell.angle_gamma   90.00
#
_symmetry.space_group_name_H-M   'P 1'
#
loop_
_entity.id
_entity.type
_entity.pdbx_description
1 polymer ?
#
loop_
_entity_poly.entity_id
_entity_poly.type
_entity_poly.pdbx_seq_one_letter_code
_entity_poly.pdbx_strand_id
1 'polypeptide(L)'
;MLRQVLHRGLQSFCHRLGLCVSRHPVFFLTVPAVLTITFGLSALNRFQPEGDLERLVAPSHSLAKIERSLASSLFPLDQSKSQLYSDLHTPGRYGRVIFLSPPGDNILLQAEGILQTHRAVLEMKVNHKGYNYTFSHLCVLRNQDKKCVLDDIISVLEDLRQAAVSNKTTARVQVRYPNTKLK
;
A
#
# COMPACT_ATOMS: atom_id res chain seq x y z
N MET A 1 14.38 -40.55 42.83
CA MET A 1 15.66 -40.03 43.36
C MET A 1 16.01 -38.64 42.79
N LEU A 2 16.11 -38.45 41.46
CA LEU A 2 16.50 -37.17 40.84
C LEU A 2 15.61 -35.96 41.21
N ARG A 3 14.29 -36.14 41.21
CA ARG A 3 13.30 -35.09 41.54
C ARG A 3 13.46 -34.54 42.97
N GLN A 4 13.80 -35.41 43.93
CA GLN A 4 13.98 -35.01 45.33
C GLN A 4 15.29 -34.24 45.53
N VAL A 5 16.35 -34.62 44.81
CA VAL A 5 17.63 -33.89 44.81
C VAL A 5 17.46 -32.52 44.16
N LEU A 6 16.76 -32.44 43.02
CA LEU A 6 16.46 -31.18 42.36
C LEU A 6 15.65 -30.25 43.26
N HIS A 7 14.62 -30.77 43.94
CA HIS A 7 13.78 -29.98 44.84
C HIS A 7 14.58 -29.45 46.03
N ARG A 8 15.41 -30.28 46.67
CA ARG A 8 16.27 -29.84 47.78
C ARG A 8 17.34 -28.84 47.33
N GLY A 9 17.90 -29.03 46.14
CA GLY A 9 18.86 -28.12 45.53
C GLY A 9 18.26 -26.75 45.24
N LEU A 10 17.09 -26.71 44.59
CA LEU A 10 16.38 -25.48 44.29
C LEU A 10 15.93 -24.75 45.55
N GLN A 11 15.43 -25.50 46.55
CA GLN A 11 15.03 -24.94 47.85
C GLN A 11 16.21 -24.28 48.56
N SER A 12 17.37 -24.95 48.60
CA SER A 12 18.60 -24.39 49.19
C SER A 12 19.09 -23.16 48.42
N PHE A 13 19.06 -23.21 47.09
CA PHE A 13 19.46 -22.11 46.23
C PHE A 13 18.56 -20.88 46.39
N CYS A 14 17.24 -21.05 46.30
CA CYS A 14 16.28 -19.96 46.49
C CYS A 14 16.34 -19.39 47.90
N HIS A 15 16.55 -20.23 48.92
CA HIS A 15 16.74 -19.76 50.29
C HIS A 15 18.00 -18.90 50.42
N ARG A 16 19.14 -19.35 49.87
CA ARG A 16 20.39 -18.56 49.87
C ARG A 16 20.25 -17.25 49.07
N LEU A 17 19.57 -17.30 47.93
CA LEU A 17 19.34 -16.13 47.09
C LEU A 17 18.44 -15.11 47.81
N GLY A 18 17.34 -15.55 48.41
CA GLY A 18 16.47 -14.70 49.23
C GLY A 18 17.18 -14.10 50.45
N LEU A 19 18.08 -14.86 51.08
CA LEU A 19 18.90 -14.39 52.19
C LEU A 19 19.93 -13.33 51.75
N CYS A 20 20.47 -13.46 50.53
CA CYS A 20 21.33 -12.44 49.93
C CYS A 20 20.55 -11.15 49.55
N VAL A 21 19.36 -11.31 48.96
CA VAL A 21 18.48 -10.19 48.57
C VAL A 21 18.04 -9.39 49.79
N SER A 22 17.62 -10.07 50.87
CA SER A 22 17.21 -9.42 52.12
C SER A 22 18.36 -8.72 52.85
N ARG A 23 19.60 -9.23 52.72
CA ARG A 23 20.79 -8.62 53.32
C ARG A 23 21.30 -7.39 52.53
N HIS A 24 21.01 -7.32 51.23
CA HIS A 24 21.41 -6.21 50.35
C HIS A 24 20.23 -5.61 49.57
N PRO A 25 19.18 -5.08 50.25
CA PRO A 25 17.93 -4.69 49.60
C PRO A 25 18.09 -3.54 48.61
N VAL A 26 18.99 -2.60 48.89
CA VAL A 26 19.21 -1.41 48.04
C VAL A 26 19.80 -1.80 46.69
N PHE A 27 20.82 -2.66 46.66
CA PHE A 27 21.48 -3.08 45.42
C PHE A 27 20.53 -3.85 44.49
N PHE A 28 19.73 -4.75 45.06
CA PHE A 28 18.75 -5.55 44.31
C PHE A 28 17.51 -4.76 43.88
N LEU A 29 17.30 -3.55 44.40
CA LEU A 29 16.24 -2.64 43.95
C LEU A 29 16.77 -1.68 42.86
N THR A 30 17.95 -1.11 43.06
CA THR A 30 18.52 -0.11 42.14
C THR A 30 19.02 -0.71 40.84
N VAL A 31 19.72 -1.84 40.87
CA VAL A 31 20.32 -2.43 39.66
C VAL A 31 19.26 -2.87 38.66
N PRO A 32 18.22 -3.65 39.04
CA PRO A 32 17.15 -3.99 38.10
C PRO A 32 16.37 -2.77 37.61
N ALA A 33 16.16 -1.75 38.46
CA ALA A 33 15.47 -0.52 38.06
C ALA A 33 16.27 0.27 37.00
N VAL A 34 17.58 0.44 37.18
CA VAL A 34 18.44 1.10 36.18
C VAL A 34 18.49 0.29 34.89
N LEU A 35 18.56 -1.05 34.98
CA LEU A 35 18.52 -1.92 33.81
C LEU A 35 17.19 -1.81 33.07
N THR A 36 16.04 -1.90 33.75
CA THR A 36 14.74 -1.80 33.08
C THR A 36 14.53 -0.42 32.45
N ILE A 37 14.99 0.66 33.09
CA ILE A 37 14.92 2.01 32.53
C ILE A 37 15.82 2.14 31.29
N THR A 38 17.07 1.70 31.37
CA THR A 38 18.03 1.83 30.26
C THR A 38 17.62 0.96 29.06
N PHE A 39 17.23 -0.29 29.29
CA PHE A 39 16.72 -1.17 28.24
C PHE A 39 15.36 -0.71 27.70
N GLY A 40 14.47 -0.22 28.57
CA GLY A 40 13.16 0.30 28.18
C GLY A 40 13.27 1.52 27.27
N LEU A 41 14.07 2.51 27.66
CA LEU A 41 14.31 3.70 26.84
C LEU A 41 15.00 3.35 25.51
N SER A 42 15.98 2.43 25.54
CA SER A 42 16.66 1.99 24.33
C SER A 42 15.72 1.27 23.36
N ALA A 43 14.87 0.36 23.86
CA ALA A 43 13.90 -0.36 23.06
C ALA A 43 12.85 0.57 22.45
N LEU A 44 12.35 1.54 23.22
CA LEU A 44 11.40 2.54 22.73
C LEU A 44 12.02 3.45 21.66
N ASN A 45 13.28 3.86 21.83
CA ASN A 45 13.97 4.69 20.85
C ASN A 45 14.24 3.96 19.52
N ARG A 46 14.41 2.64 19.56
CA ARG A 46 14.64 1.81 18.38
C ARG A 46 13.35 1.30 17.72
N PHE A 47 12.21 1.49 18.37
CA PHE A 47 10.93 1.00 17.86
C PHE A 47 10.50 1.83 16.65
N GLN A 48 10.50 1.20 15.48
CA GLN A 48 9.92 1.77 14.26
C GLN A 48 8.68 0.97 13.88
N PRO A 49 7.49 1.61 13.80
CA PRO A 49 6.28 0.92 13.38
C PRO A 49 6.41 0.55 11.90
N GLU A 50 6.23 -0.73 11.60
CA GLU A 50 6.15 -1.23 10.23
C GLU A 50 4.78 -0.87 9.66
N GLY A 51 4.74 0.00 8.65
CA GLY A 51 3.50 0.44 7.99
C GLY A 51 3.12 -0.39 6.76
N ASP A 52 4.02 -1.25 6.29
CA ASP A 52 3.83 -1.98 5.05
C ASP A 52 2.94 -3.21 5.26
N LEU A 53 1.69 -3.10 4.79
CA LEU A 53 0.69 -4.16 4.89
C LEU A 53 1.19 -5.50 4.33
N GLU A 54 1.91 -5.48 3.21
CA GLU A 54 2.46 -6.70 2.60
C GLU A 54 3.48 -7.40 3.51
N ARG A 55 4.23 -6.64 4.32
CA ARG A 55 5.21 -7.20 5.26
C ARG A 55 4.56 -7.70 6.55
N LEU A 56 3.46 -7.08 6.96
CA LEU A 56 2.66 -7.50 8.11
C LEU A 56 1.85 -8.77 7.83
N VAL A 57 1.33 -8.94 6.60
CA VAL A 57 0.40 -10.02 6.25
C VAL A 57 1.10 -11.20 5.59
N ALA A 58 2.16 -10.96 4.81
CA ALA A 58 2.85 -12.01 4.07
C ALA A 58 4.30 -12.18 4.57
N PRO A 59 4.78 -13.43 4.78
CA PRO A 59 6.14 -13.67 5.21
C PRO A 59 7.15 -13.13 4.19
N SER A 60 8.37 -12.82 4.62
CA SER A 60 9.40 -12.23 3.77
C SER A 60 9.84 -13.17 2.63
N HIS A 61 9.86 -14.48 2.89
CA HIS A 61 10.28 -15.52 1.94
C HIS A 61 9.13 -16.47 1.61
N SER A 62 8.02 -15.95 1.09
CA SER A 62 6.96 -16.81 0.54
C SER A 62 7.31 -17.29 -0.87
N LEU A 63 6.80 -18.47 -1.24
CA LEU A 63 6.92 -18.98 -2.62
C LEU A 63 6.41 -17.95 -3.63
N ALA A 64 5.25 -17.33 -3.37
CA ALA A 64 4.70 -16.28 -4.23
C ALA A 64 5.62 -15.05 -4.37
N LYS A 65 6.30 -14.61 -3.30
CA LYS A 65 7.28 -13.51 -3.39
C LYS A 65 8.53 -13.93 -4.17
N ILE A 66 8.99 -15.17 -4.04
CA ILE A 66 10.12 -15.71 -4.78
C ILE A 66 9.78 -15.80 -6.27
N GLU A 67 8.66 -16.42 -6.63
CA GLU A 67 8.19 -16.53 -8.01
C GLU A 67 8.01 -15.15 -8.65
N ARG A 68 7.41 -14.21 -7.93
CA ARG A 68 7.28 -12.81 -8.37
C ARG A 68 8.63 -12.12 -8.57
N SER A 69 9.59 -12.33 -7.66
CA SER A 69 10.94 -11.77 -7.79
C SER A 69 11.69 -12.36 -8.99
N LEU A 70 11.50 -13.65 -9.23
CA LEU A 70 12.06 -14.35 -10.37
C LEU A 70 11.43 -13.87 -11.68
N ALA A 71 10.10 -13.74 -11.73
CA ALA A 71 9.38 -13.19 -12.88
C ALA A 71 9.84 -11.76 -13.20
N SER A 72 9.99 -10.90 -12.17
CA SER A 72 10.50 -9.53 -12.34
C SER A 72 11.95 -9.47 -12.82
N SER A 73 12.76 -10.49 -12.52
CA SER A 73 14.16 -10.59 -12.95
C SER A 73 14.29 -11.13 -14.38
N LEU A 74 13.51 -12.17 -14.71
CA LEU A 74 13.51 -12.80 -16.03
C LEU A 74 12.79 -11.94 -17.09
N PHE A 75 11.73 -11.25 -16.68
CA PHE A 75 10.89 -10.42 -17.56
C PHE A 75 10.77 -9.02 -16.96
N PRO A 76 11.81 -8.18 -17.08
CA PRO A 76 11.74 -6.80 -16.61
C PRO A 76 10.66 -6.05 -17.41
N LEU A 77 9.63 -5.61 -16.71
CA LEU A 77 8.56 -4.80 -17.30
C LEU A 77 8.98 -3.33 -17.32
N ASP A 78 9.05 -2.76 -18.53
CA ASP A 78 9.13 -1.32 -18.71
C ASP A 78 7.79 -0.70 -18.30
N GLN A 79 7.71 -0.20 -17.06
CA GLN A 79 6.49 0.45 -16.54
C GLN A 79 6.06 1.65 -17.41
N SER A 80 7.00 2.27 -18.13
CA SER A 80 6.72 3.36 -19.07
C SER A 80 6.03 2.92 -20.37
N LYS A 81 6.03 1.61 -20.67
CA LYS A 81 5.36 1.02 -21.84
C LYS A 81 4.08 0.28 -21.48
N SER A 82 3.93 -0.21 -20.26
CA SER A 82 2.70 -0.88 -19.80
C SER A 82 1.56 0.15 -19.72
N GLN A 83 0.57 0.04 -20.61
CA GLN A 83 -0.62 0.91 -20.61
C GLN A 83 -1.68 0.41 -19.62
N LEU A 84 -1.81 -0.90 -19.43
CA LEU A 84 -2.76 -1.46 -18.48
C LEU A 84 -2.10 -1.90 -17.19
N TYR A 85 -2.78 -1.58 -16.09
CA TYR A 85 -2.44 -2.07 -14.76
C TYR A 85 -2.39 -3.61 -14.69
N SER A 86 -3.25 -4.28 -15.45
CA SER A 86 -3.31 -5.75 -15.53
C SER A 86 -2.03 -6.39 -16.10
N ASP A 87 -1.23 -5.62 -16.83
CA ASP A 87 0.00 -6.11 -17.44
C ASP A 87 1.17 -6.15 -16.45
N LEU A 88 1.03 -5.47 -15.30
CA LEU A 88 2.06 -5.50 -14.27
C LEU A 88 1.99 -6.79 -13.45
N HIS A 89 3.12 -7.49 -13.34
CA HIS A 89 3.32 -8.60 -12.39
C HIS A 89 3.05 -8.21 -10.92
N THR A 90 3.06 -6.91 -10.67
CA THR A 90 3.12 -6.30 -9.36
C THR A 90 2.10 -5.18 -9.32
N PRO A 91 1.06 -5.23 -8.46
CA PRO A 91 0.23 -4.07 -8.23
C PRO A 91 1.13 -2.91 -7.79
N GLY A 92 1.41 -1.99 -8.72
CA GLY A 92 2.22 -0.81 -8.44
C GLY A 92 1.47 0.15 -7.53
N ARG A 93 2.01 1.35 -7.34
CA ARG A 93 1.23 2.43 -6.74
C ARG A 93 0.35 3.03 -7.83
N TYR A 94 -0.94 2.70 -7.81
CA TYR A 94 -1.93 3.25 -8.73
C TYR A 94 -3.14 3.76 -7.96
N GLY A 95 -3.78 4.80 -8.48
CA GLY A 95 -5.08 5.26 -8.03
C GLY A 95 -6.15 4.74 -8.99
N ARG A 96 -7.22 4.14 -8.46
CA ARG A 96 -8.40 3.76 -9.25
C ARG A 96 -9.60 4.53 -8.75
N VAL A 97 -10.33 5.14 -9.67
CA VAL A 97 -11.63 5.74 -9.40
C VAL A 97 -12.68 4.91 -10.12
N ILE A 98 -13.72 4.51 -9.38
CA ILE A 98 -14.85 3.76 -9.94
C ILE A 98 -16.02 4.72 -10.03
N PHE A 99 -16.46 5.01 -11.25
CA PHE A 99 -17.64 5.82 -11.52
C PHE A 99 -18.85 4.90 -11.70
N LEU A 100 -19.96 5.26 -11.06
CA LEU A 100 -21.20 4.50 -11.12
C LEU A 100 -22.32 5.44 -11.56
N SER A 101 -23.12 5.02 -12.53
CA SER A 101 -24.37 5.69 -12.89
C SER A 101 -25.54 5.11 -12.08
N PRO A 102 -26.63 5.87 -11.92
CA PRO A 102 -27.88 5.33 -11.37
C PRO A 102 -28.33 4.08 -12.12
N PRO A 103 -29.05 3.15 -11.46
CA PRO A 103 -29.50 1.91 -12.07
C PRO A 103 -30.38 2.19 -13.31
N GLY A 104 -29.99 1.63 -14.45
CA GLY A 104 -30.68 1.79 -15.73
C GLY A 104 -30.10 2.88 -16.64
N ASP A 105 -29.25 3.75 -16.10
CA ASP A 105 -28.61 4.84 -16.83
C ASP A 105 -27.20 4.44 -17.35
N ASN A 106 -26.72 5.14 -18.37
CA ASN A 106 -25.48 4.82 -19.08
C ASN A 106 -24.38 5.81 -18.70
N ILE A 107 -23.34 5.31 -18.03
CA ILE A 107 -22.20 6.12 -17.59
C ILE A 107 -21.46 6.83 -18.73
N LEU A 108 -21.49 6.29 -19.95
CA LEU A 108 -20.85 6.89 -21.12
C LEU A 108 -21.51 8.21 -21.55
N LEU A 109 -22.77 8.46 -21.16
CA LEU A 109 -23.44 9.74 -21.42
C LEU A 109 -22.90 10.87 -20.55
N GLN A 110 -22.31 10.54 -19.39
CA GLN A 110 -21.79 11.52 -18.44
C GLN A 110 -20.28 11.73 -18.59
N ALA A 111 -19.74 11.56 -19.80
CA ALA A 111 -18.31 11.69 -20.10
C ALA A 111 -17.71 13.02 -19.63
N GLU A 112 -18.43 14.14 -19.74
CA GLU A 112 -17.94 15.46 -19.29
C GLU A 112 -17.63 15.49 -17.79
N GLY A 113 -18.54 14.94 -16.96
CA GLY A 113 -18.34 14.91 -15.51
C GLY A 113 -17.15 14.02 -15.11
N ILE A 114 -16.94 12.93 -15.84
CA ILE A 114 -15.79 12.04 -15.65
C ILE A 114 -14.49 12.77 -16.01
N LEU A 115 -14.44 13.44 -17.16
CA LEU A 115 -13.27 14.19 -17.61
C LEU A 115 -12.96 15.38 -16.68
N GLN A 116 -13.97 16.07 -16.16
CA GLN A 116 -13.79 17.15 -15.19
C GLN A 116 -13.20 16.62 -13.88
N THR A 117 -13.72 15.49 -13.37
CA THR A 117 -13.17 14.85 -12.17
C THR A 117 -11.74 14.38 -12.39
N HIS A 118 -11.46 13.81 -13.57
CA HIS A 118 -10.11 13.40 -13.94
C HIS A 118 -9.13 14.58 -13.92
N ARG A 119 -9.49 15.74 -14.51
CA ARG A 119 -8.67 16.96 -14.46
C ARG A 119 -8.45 17.45 -13.03
N ALA A 120 -9.49 17.48 -12.21
CA ALA A 120 -9.39 17.88 -10.81
C ALA A 120 -8.40 17.01 -10.02
N VAL A 121 -8.37 15.70 -10.29
CA VAL A 121 -7.40 14.77 -9.67
C VAL A 121 -5.98 15.04 -10.16
N LEU A 122 -5.78 15.32 -11.45
CA LEU A 122 -4.45 15.62 -12.01
C LEU A 122 -3.87 16.95 -11.50
N GLU A 123 -4.72 17.94 -11.28
CA GLU A 123 -4.36 19.28 -10.79
C GLU A 123 -4.24 19.36 -9.26
N MET A 124 -4.61 18.30 -8.55
CA MET A 124 -4.52 18.23 -7.10
C MET A 124 -3.09 18.47 -6.62
N LYS A 125 -2.94 19.37 -5.64
CA LYS A 125 -1.66 19.72 -5.02
C LYS A 125 -1.62 19.21 -3.59
N VAL A 126 -0.57 18.47 -3.26
CA VAL A 126 -0.33 17.94 -1.91
C VAL A 126 0.98 18.51 -1.39
N ASN A 127 0.91 19.23 -0.27
CA ASN A 127 2.10 19.75 0.40
C ASN A 127 2.75 18.63 1.22
N HIS A 128 3.97 18.25 0.85
CA HIS A 128 4.78 17.31 1.61
C HIS A 128 6.22 17.84 1.71
N LYS A 129 6.73 17.96 2.94
CA LYS A 129 8.11 18.43 3.23
C LYS A 129 8.44 19.80 2.58
N GLY A 130 7.46 20.70 2.50
CA GLY A 130 7.65 22.05 1.94
C GLY A 130 7.61 22.12 0.42
N TYR A 131 7.32 21.01 -0.27
CA TYR A 131 7.10 20.98 -1.71
C TYR A 131 5.65 20.60 -2.03
N ASN A 132 5.05 21.31 -2.98
CA ASN A 132 3.70 21.02 -3.46
C ASN A 132 3.79 20.03 -4.63
N TYR A 133 3.60 18.75 -4.33
CA TYR A 133 3.55 17.70 -5.34
C TYR A 133 2.23 17.73 -6.09
N THR A 134 2.30 17.50 -7.40
CA THR A 134 1.15 17.22 -8.28
C THR A 134 1.34 15.86 -8.91
N PHE A 135 0.30 15.34 -9.57
CA PHE A 135 0.36 14.05 -10.27
C PHE A 135 1.52 13.97 -11.26
N SER A 136 1.79 15.05 -11.99
CA SER A 136 2.89 15.11 -12.99
C SER A 136 4.29 14.91 -12.40
N HIS A 137 4.49 15.14 -11.10
CA HIS A 137 5.78 14.94 -10.44
C HIS A 137 6.00 13.48 -10.00
N LEU A 138 4.93 12.68 -9.88
CA LEU A 138 4.95 11.34 -9.30
C LEU A 138 4.67 10.24 -10.33
N CYS A 139 4.01 10.59 -11.45
CA CYS A 139 3.57 9.63 -12.45
C CYS A 139 4.75 8.93 -13.15
N VAL A 140 4.49 7.72 -13.65
CA VAL A 140 5.41 7.05 -14.56
C VAL A 140 5.35 7.74 -15.92
N LEU A 141 6.51 8.15 -16.44
CA LEU A 141 6.62 8.83 -17.74
C LEU A 141 6.75 7.80 -18.86
N ARG A 142 5.96 7.98 -19.93
CA ARG A 142 6.07 7.22 -21.17
C ARG A 142 7.36 7.62 -21.90
N ASN A 143 8.16 6.64 -22.32
CA ASN A 143 9.47 6.88 -22.94
C ASN A 143 9.41 7.70 -24.25
N GLN A 144 8.32 7.58 -25.01
CA GLN A 144 8.16 8.26 -26.30
C GLN A 144 7.89 9.76 -26.14
N ASP A 145 6.87 10.12 -25.34
CA ASP A 145 6.33 11.47 -25.31
C ASP A 145 6.65 12.24 -24.02
N LYS A 146 7.33 11.62 -23.06
CA LYS A 146 7.56 12.15 -21.69
C LYS A 146 6.27 12.62 -21.01
N LYS A 147 5.13 12.02 -21.36
CA LYS A 147 3.83 12.24 -20.73
C LYS A 147 3.57 11.16 -19.69
N CYS A 148 2.78 11.48 -18.67
CA CYS A 148 2.31 10.50 -17.71
C CYS A 148 1.52 9.38 -18.41
N VAL A 149 1.75 8.15 -18.00
CA VAL A 149 0.89 7.02 -18.42
C VAL A 149 -0.48 7.18 -17.75
N LEU A 150 -1.53 7.23 -18.58
CA LEU A 150 -2.93 7.30 -18.19
C LEU A 150 -3.67 6.12 -18.86
N ASP A 151 -4.84 5.79 -18.33
CA ASP A 151 -5.71 4.76 -18.90
C ASP A 151 -6.28 5.21 -20.25
N ASP A 152 -6.25 4.31 -21.24
CA ASP A 152 -6.73 4.57 -22.61
C ASP A 152 -8.25 4.86 -22.65
N ILE A 153 -9.00 4.51 -21.60
CA ILE A 153 -10.42 4.91 -21.51
C ILE A 153 -10.60 6.44 -21.52
N ILE A 154 -9.61 7.21 -21.06
CA ILE A 154 -9.69 8.67 -21.04
C ILE A 154 -9.68 9.24 -22.46
N SER A 155 -8.85 8.72 -23.37
CA SER A 155 -8.84 9.18 -24.77
C SER A 155 -10.17 8.85 -25.45
N VAL A 156 -10.72 7.65 -25.20
CA VAL A 156 -12.04 7.26 -25.71
C VAL A 156 -13.14 8.21 -25.20
N LEU A 157 -13.11 8.60 -23.93
CA LEU A 157 -14.08 9.56 -23.37
C LEU A 157 -13.93 10.96 -23.99
N GLU A 158 -12.70 11.40 -24.27
CA GLU A 158 -12.46 12.66 -24.98
C GLU A 158 -13.01 12.63 -26.41
N ASP A 159 -12.82 11.52 -27.13
CA ASP A 159 -13.36 11.31 -28.47
C ASP A 159 -14.89 11.28 -28.45
N LEU A 160 -15.50 10.60 -27.47
CA LEU A 160 -16.96 10.57 -27.29
C LEU A 160 -17.52 11.97 -27.01
N ARG A 161 -16.83 12.77 -26.19
CA ARG A 161 -17.20 14.17 -25.94
C ARG A 161 -17.15 14.99 -27.22
N GLN A 162 -16.05 14.88 -27.99
CA GLN A 162 -15.90 15.62 -29.25
C GLN A 162 -16.96 15.20 -30.27
N ALA A 163 -17.24 13.90 -30.36
CA ALA A 163 -18.30 13.37 -31.21
C ALA A 163 -19.69 13.90 -30.79
N ALA A 164 -19.98 13.98 -29.49
CA ALA A 164 -21.25 14.52 -29.00
C ALA A 164 -21.46 16.00 -29.37
N VAL A 165 -20.37 16.80 -29.41
CA VAL A 165 -20.41 18.20 -29.83
C VAL A 165 -20.50 18.34 -31.36
N SER A 166 -19.84 17.45 -32.11
CA SER A 166 -19.77 17.51 -33.58
C SER A 166 -21.01 16.92 -34.28
N ASN A 167 -21.72 15.97 -33.66
CA ASN A 167 -22.83 15.29 -34.33
C ASN A 167 -24.09 16.16 -34.40
N LYS A 168 -24.31 16.80 -35.55
CA LYS A 168 -25.54 17.52 -35.92
C LYS A 168 -26.60 16.62 -36.59
N THR A 169 -26.37 15.32 -36.70
CA THR A 169 -27.27 14.38 -37.39
C THR A 169 -28.32 13.77 -36.46
N THR A 170 -29.52 13.58 -37.02
CA THR A 170 -30.78 13.26 -36.34
C THR A 170 -30.83 11.86 -35.70
N ALA A 171 -29.84 11.00 -35.97
CA ALA A 171 -29.76 9.64 -35.43
C ALA A 171 -28.59 9.52 -34.45
N ARG A 172 -28.82 9.91 -33.18
CA ARG A 172 -27.88 9.64 -32.09
C ARG A 172 -27.90 8.14 -31.75
N VAL A 173 -27.04 7.36 -32.38
CA VAL A 173 -26.79 5.99 -31.93
C VAL A 173 -26.06 6.09 -30.58
N GLN A 174 -26.78 5.82 -29.49
CA GLN A 174 -26.23 5.91 -28.15
C GLN A 174 -25.33 4.70 -27.88
N VAL A 175 -24.02 4.94 -27.72
CA VAL A 175 -23.06 3.90 -27.33
C VAL A 175 -23.42 3.45 -25.92
N ARG A 176 -23.80 2.20 -25.75
CA ARG A 176 -24.21 1.64 -24.45
C ARG A 176 -23.20 0.61 -23.98
N TYR A 177 -22.80 0.69 -22.71
CA TYR A 177 -22.00 -0.35 -22.10
C TYR A 177 -22.81 -1.68 -22.10
N PRO A 178 -22.20 -2.82 -22.45
CA PRO A 178 -22.89 -4.10 -22.42
C PRO A 178 -23.33 -4.41 -20.98
N ASN A 179 -24.64 -4.33 -20.73
CA ASN A 179 -25.22 -4.72 -19.45
C ASN A 179 -25.23 -6.24 -19.35
N THR A 180 -24.18 -6.82 -18.79
CA THR A 180 -24.20 -8.21 -18.34
C THR A 180 -25.09 -8.29 -17.11
N LYS A 181 -26.38 -8.53 -17.31
CA LYS A 181 -27.20 -9.03 -16.19
C LYS A 181 -26.67 -10.43 -15.87
N LEU A 182 -25.92 -10.56 -14.78
CA LEU A 182 -25.71 -11.84 -14.13
C LEU A 182 -27.10 -12.33 -13.70
N LYS A 183 -27.60 -13.34 -14.41
CA LYS A 183 -28.85 -14.04 -14.10
C LYS A 183 -28.65 -14.95 -12.90
#